data_AF-A0A428BLD7-F1
#
_entry.id   AF-A0A428BLD7-F1
#
_cell.length_a   1.000
_cell.length_b   1.000
_cell.length_c   1.000
_cell.angle_alpha   90.00
_cell.angle_beta   90.00
_cell.angle_gamma   90.00
#
_symmetry.space_group_name_H-M   'P 1'
#
loop_
_entity.id
_entity.type
_entity.pdbx_description
1 polymer ?
#
loop_
_entity_poly.entity_id
_entity_poly.type
_entity_poly.pdbx_seq_one_letter_code
_entity_poly.pdbx_strand_id
1 'polypeptide(L)'
;MLYMIGGSPCSRKSTIASLLARQYQLLHIKLDDLVEEMMSQASADSQPICLLRQDRNPEQIWMRNPEEMADEEWRFYQVRFFLM
;
A
#
# COMPACT_ATOMS: atom_id res chain seq x y z
N MET A 1 -1.35 20.38 7.91
CA MET A 1 0.01 19.80 7.92
C MET A 1 -0.12 18.30 7.70
N LEU A 2 0.68 17.70 6.81
CA LEU A 2 0.66 16.26 6.54
C LEU A 2 1.93 15.63 7.12
N TYR A 3 1.77 14.53 7.84
CA TYR A 3 2.87 13.74 8.40
C TYR A 3 2.82 12.32 7.83
N MET A 4 3.97 11.81 7.38
CA MET A 4 4.09 10.48 6.80
C MET A 4 5.06 9.64 7.62
N ILE A 5 4.69 8.40 7.90
CA ILE A 5 5.50 7.44 8.67
C ILE A 5 5.73 6.20 7.79
N GLY A 6 6.95 6.04 7.30
CA GLY A 6 7.40 4.87 6.54
C GLY A 6 8.38 3.99 7.32
N GLY A 7 8.58 2.74 6.87
CA GLY A 7 9.52 1.81 7.51
C GLY A 7 9.17 0.33 7.30
N SER A 8 10.06 -0.58 7.67
CA SER A 8 9.97 -2.03 7.40
C SER A 8 8.81 -2.74 8.12
N PRO A 9 8.16 -3.76 7.54
CA PRO A 9 7.10 -4.52 8.22
C PRO A 9 7.43 -4.87 9.68
N CYS A 10 6.42 -4.85 10.55
CA CYS A 10 6.56 -5.10 12.00
C CYS A 10 7.39 -4.08 12.81
N SER A 11 7.88 -2.97 12.23
CA SER A 11 8.54 -1.89 12.99
C SER A 11 7.62 -1.01 13.85
N ARG A 12 6.38 -1.45 14.11
CA ARG A 12 5.36 -0.78 14.96
C ARG A 12 4.89 0.61 14.49
N LYS A 13 5.03 0.93 13.19
CA LYS A 13 4.54 2.18 12.57
C LYS A 13 3.09 2.48 12.91
N SER A 14 2.19 1.51 12.73
CA SER A 14 0.75 1.70 12.96
C SER A 14 0.45 2.01 14.43
N THR A 15 1.24 1.46 15.35
CA THR A 15 1.13 1.74 16.79
C THR A 15 1.51 3.19 17.09
N ILE A 16 2.68 3.65 16.61
CA ILE A 16 3.12 5.02 16.88
C ILE A 16 2.26 6.05 16.14
N ALA A 17 1.82 5.77 14.91
CA ALA A 17 0.92 6.62 14.15
C ALA A 17 -0.43 6.80 14.87
N SER A 18 -1.01 5.71 15.39
CA SER A 18 -2.25 5.76 16.18
C SER A 18 -2.09 6.55 17.49
N LEU A 19 -0.96 6.37 18.18
CA LEU A 19 -0.67 7.12 19.40
C LEU A 19 -0.53 8.63 19.13
N LEU A 20 0.24 9.01 18.11
CA LEU A 20 0.41 10.41 17.71
C LEU A 20 -0.91 11.03 17.26
N ALA A 21 -1.71 10.29 16.48
CA ALA A 21 -3.00 10.77 16.01
C ALA A 21 -3.95 11.07 17.18
N ARG A 22 -4.01 10.20 18.20
CA ARG A 22 -4.79 10.46 19.41
C ARG A 22 -4.27 11.64 20.22
N GLN A 23 -2.96 11.70 20.43
CA GLN A 23 -2.34 12.74 21.26
C GLN A 23 -2.51 14.15 20.67
N TYR A 24 -2.45 14.27 19.35
CA TYR A 24 -2.51 15.55 18.65
C TYR A 24 -3.81 15.77 17.87
N GLN A 25 -4.84 14.94 18.10
CA GLN A 25 -6.13 15.00 17.41
C GLN A 25 -6.01 15.02 15.88
N LEU A 26 -5.09 14.22 15.34
CA LEU A 26 -4.88 14.09 13.90
C LEU A 26 -5.75 12.98 13.33
N LEU A 27 -6.07 13.09 12.04
CA LEU A 27 -6.65 12.00 11.28
C LEU A 27 -5.57 10.95 10.99
N HIS A 28 -5.79 9.71 11.47
CA HIS A 28 -4.91 8.59 11.16
C HIS A 28 -5.38 7.92 9.87
N ILE A 29 -4.54 7.95 8.83
CA ILE A 29 -4.79 7.29 7.54
C ILE A 29 -3.77 6.18 7.38
N LYS A 30 -4.25 4.96 7.13
CA LYS A 30 -3.41 3.82 6.77
C LYS A 30 -3.54 3.59 5.26
N LEU A 31 -2.43 3.80 4.55
CA LEU A 31 -2.41 3.73 3.09
C LEU A 31 -2.80 2.34 2.58
N ASP A 32 -2.39 1.29 3.29
CA ASP A 32 -2.71 -0.10 2.92
C ASP A 32 -4.23 -0.33 2.80
N ASP A 33 -5.01 0.26 3.71
CA ASP A 33 -6.47 0.09 3.74
C ASP A 33 -7.12 0.76 2.51
N LEU A 34 -6.62 1.95 2.12
CA LEU A 34 -7.06 2.64 0.91
C LEU A 34 -6.64 1.88 -0.36
N VAL A 35 -5.43 1.32 -0.38
CA VAL A 35 -4.95 0.52 -1.52
C VAL A 35 -5.83 -0.71 -1.70
N GLU A 36 -6.22 -1.40 -0.63
CA GLU A 36 -7.12 -2.56 -0.67
C GLU A 36 -8.51 -2.20 -1.22
N GLU A 37 -9.11 -1.11 -0.75
CA GLU A 37 -10.39 -0.62 -1.29
C GLU A 37 -10.30 -0.29 -2.78
N MET A 38 -9.24 0.42 -3.19
CA MET A 38 -9.02 0.74 -4.60
C MET A 38 -8.71 -0.51 -5.43
N MET A 39 -8.09 -1.55 -4.85
CA MET A 39 -7.90 -2.87 -5.47
C MET A 39 -9.20 -3.59 -5.74
N SER A 40 -10.12 -3.57 -4.79
CA SER A 40 -11.46 -4.11 -4.98
C SER A 40 -12.17 -3.42 -6.15
N GLN A 41 -12.10 -2.09 -6.22
CA GLN A 41 -12.70 -1.30 -7.30
C GLN A 41 -12.05 -1.55 -8.66
N ALA A 42 -10.72 -1.49 -8.77
CA ALA A 42 -10.01 -1.65 -10.04
C ALA A 42 -10.02 -3.09 -10.60
N SER A 43 -10.31 -4.09 -9.76
CA SER A 43 -10.53 -5.45 -10.23
C SER A 43 -11.76 -5.57 -11.13
N ALA A 44 -12.74 -4.68 -10.96
CA ALA A 44 -13.85 -4.55 -11.89
C ALA A 44 -13.41 -4.05 -13.28
N ASP A 45 -12.31 -3.29 -13.35
CA ASP A 45 -11.79 -2.67 -14.57
C ASP A 45 -10.73 -3.52 -15.31
N SER A 46 -10.46 -4.75 -14.83
CA SER A 46 -9.62 -5.77 -15.49
C SER A 46 -8.18 -5.33 -15.84
N GLN A 47 -7.55 -4.46 -15.04
CA GLN A 47 -6.17 -4.04 -15.26
C GLN A 47 -5.18 -5.20 -14.97
N PRO A 48 -4.29 -5.57 -15.90
CA PRO A 48 -3.41 -6.75 -15.77
C PRO A 48 -2.53 -6.76 -14.51
N ILE A 49 -2.01 -5.58 -14.12
CA ILE A 49 -1.16 -5.43 -12.93
C ILE A 49 -1.94 -5.59 -11.61
N CYS A 50 -3.24 -5.30 -11.61
CA CYS A 50 -4.12 -5.50 -10.46
C CYS A 50 -4.45 -7.00 -10.28
N LEU A 51 -4.69 -7.71 -11.39
CA LEU A 51 -4.93 -9.16 -11.37
C LEU A 51 -3.70 -9.93 -10.86
N LEU A 52 -2.50 -9.56 -11.32
CA LEU A 52 -1.24 -10.16 -10.85
C LEU A 52 -1.03 -10.07 -9.33
N ARG A 53 -1.57 -9.03 -8.70
CA ARG A 53 -1.47 -8.82 -7.25
C ARG A 53 -2.59 -9.54 -6.47
N GLN A 54 -3.76 -9.75 -7.06
CA GLN A 54 -4.87 -10.48 -6.42
C GLN A 54 -4.55 -11.96 -6.23
N ASP A 55 -3.84 -12.58 -7.16
CA ASP A 55 -3.51 -14.02 -7.11
C ASP A 55 -2.37 -14.37 -6.16
N ARG A 56 -1.81 -13.39 -5.44
CA ARG A 56 -0.61 -13.57 -4.59
C ARG A 56 -0.91 -13.33 -3.12
N ASN A 57 -0.39 -14.21 -2.27
CA ASN A 57 -0.37 -13.99 -0.83
C ASN A 57 0.73 -12.98 -0.43
N PRO A 58 0.72 -12.45 0.81
CA PRO A 58 1.72 -11.48 1.26
C PRO A 58 3.16 -11.98 1.11
N GLU A 59 3.43 -13.26 1.31
CA GLU A 59 4.77 -13.83 1.12
C GLU A 59 5.20 -13.78 -0.36
N GLN A 60 4.31 -14.11 -1.29
CA GLN A 60 4.56 -14.06 -2.72
C GLN A 60 4.69 -12.63 -3.24
N ILE A 61 4.12 -11.65 -2.54
CA ILE A 61 4.29 -10.23 -2.88
C ILE A 61 5.66 -9.74 -2.38
N TRP A 62 5.95 -9.97 -1.09
CA TRP A 62 7.04 -9.29 -0.37
C TRP A 62 8.32 -10.12 -0.21
N MET A 63 8.28 -11.45 -0.33
CA MET A 63 9.44 -12.36 -0.16
C MET A 63 10.02 -12.83 -1.50
N ARG A 64 10.06 -11.94 -2.48
CA ARG A 64 10.69 -12.16 -3.80
C ARG A 64 12.05 -11.46 -3.88
N ASN A 65 12.70 -11.54 -5.04
CA ASN A 65 13.86 -10.70 -5.32
C ASN A 65 13.51 -9.21 -5.10
N PRO A 66 14.29 -8.45 -4.30
CA PRO A 66 13.98 -7.05 -3.99
C PRO A 66 13.85 -6.14 -5.22
N GLU A 67 14.66 -6.34 -6.26
CA GLU A 67 14.63 -5.52 -7.48
C GLU A 67 13.34 -5.77 -8.27
N GLU A 68 12.99 -7.03 -8.51
CA GLU A 68 11.76 -7.42 -9.20
C GLU A 68 10.50 -6.95 -8.44
N MET A 69 10.53 -7.06 -7.10
CA MET A 69 9.46 -6.60 -6.25
C MET A 69 9.30 -5.08 -6.32
N ALA A 70 10.41 -4.32 -6.25
CA ALA A 70 10.38 -2.86 -6.35
C ALA A 70 9.90 -2.37 -7.72
N ASP A 71 10.36 -2.99 -8.81
CA ASP A 71 9.93 -2.66 -10.18
C ASP A 71 8.43 -2.89 -10.38
N GLU A 72 7.91 -3.98 -9.84
CA GLU A 72 6.47 -4.29 -9.92
C GLU A 72 5.64 -3.32 -9.07
N GLU A 73 6.07 -3.02 -7.84
CA GLU A 73 5.43 -1.99 -6.99
C GLU A 73 5.39 -0.64 -7.70
N TRP A 74 6.50 -0.23 -8.34
CA TRP A 74 6.57 1.03 -9.07
C TRP A 74 5.58 1.08 -10.23
N ARG A 75 5.49 0.02 -11.04
CA ARG A 75 4.51 -0.09 -12.13
C ARG A 75 3.08 -0.10 -11.61
N PHE A 76 2.84 -0.79 -10.49
CA PHE A 76 1.54 -0.82 -9.83
C PHE A 76 1.09 0.59 -9.44
N TYR A 77 1.96 1.37 -8.79
CA TYR A 77 1.66 2.76 -8.44
C TYR A 77 1.52 3.67 -9.67
N GLN A 78 2.34 3.50 -10.73
CA GLN A 78 2.21 4.29 -11.96
C GLN A 78 0.85 4.11 -12.63
N VAL A 79 0.38 2.87 -12.78
CA VAL A 79 -0.91 2.58 -13.42
C VAL A 79 -2.09 3.15 -12.61
N ARG A 80 -1.95 3.28 -11.29
CA ARG A 80 -3.01 3.78 -10.39
C ARG A 80 -3.01 5.28 -10.15
N PHE A 81 -1.84 5.89 -9.97
CA PHE A 81 -1.71 7.29 -9.55
C PHE A 81 -1.48 8.25 -10.72
N PHE A 82 -1.09 7.77 -11.90
CA PHE A 82 -0.90 8.61 -13.08
C PHE A 82 -2.13 8.66 -14.01
N LEU A 83 -3.16 7.85 -13.72
CA LEU A 83 -4.41 7.76 -14.48
C LEU A 83 -5.58 8.50 -13.80
N MET A 84 -5.29 9.33 -12.80
CA MET A 84 -6.22 10.25 -12.13
C MET A 84 -5.80 11.69 -12.39
#